data_AF-F4SCG6-F1
#
_entry.id   AF-F4SCG6-F1
#
_cell.length_a   1.000
_cell.length_b   1.000
_cell.length_c   1.000
_cell.angle_alpha   90.00
_cell.angle_beta   90.00
_cell.angle_gamma   90.00
#
_symmetry.space_group_name_H-M   'P 1'
#
loop_
_entity.id
_entity.type
_entity.pdbx_description
1 polymer ?
#
loop_
_entity_poly.entity_id
_entity_poly.type
_entity_poly.pdbx_seq_one_letter_code
_entity_poly.pdbx_strand_id
1 'polypeptide(L)'
;MDSETDSSDLDQNNLDLDPSLSQQTLTPQKCLPLVERVCHYLDKQNTNTKSFILAYLRSTNDKIVRRKKQWASVTKGWKSTEAVLDAIEELVNQKAECRPKWNDWVLKKVNLTTFLDNKHIT
;
A
#
# COMPACT_ATOMS: atom_id res chain seq x y z
N MET A 1 32.70 -40.58 -2.84
CA MET A 1 31.29 -40.25 -2.60
C MET A 1 31.16 -38.75 -2.71
N ASP A 2 30.97 -38.31 -3.95
CA ASP A 2 29.82 -37.52 -4.42
C ASP A 2 29.46 -36.30 -3.56
N SER A 3 29.69 -35.08 -4.06
CA SER A 3 28.68 -34.28 -4.80
C SER A 3 27.52 -33.91 -3.87
N GLU A 4 27.15 -32.65 -3.62
CA GLU A 4 27.10 -31.48 -4.49
C GLU A 4 26.91 -30.24 -3.62
N THR A 5 27.55 -29.15 -4.05
CA THR A 5 27.15 -27.78 -3.75
C THR A 5 25.74 -27.57 -4.30
N ASP A 6 24.79 -27.10 -3.50
CA ASP A 6 23.59 -26.49 -4.06
C ASP A 6 23.50 -25.01 -3.68
N SER A 7 23.22 -24.27 -4.73
CA SER A 7 23.39 -22.84 -4.92
C SER A 7 22.01 -22.23 -5.05
N SER A 8 21.96 -20.90 -4.87
CA SER A 8 20.95 -20.02 -5.49
C SER A 8 19.55 -20.09 -4.85
N ASP A 9 18.72 -19.08 -4.87
CA ASP A 9 18.89 -17.64 -5.08
C ASP A 9 17.57 -17.01 -4.64
N LEU A 10 17.70 -15.78 -4.15
CA LEU A 10 16.75 -14.68 -4.22
C LEU A 10 15.49 -14.89 -5.09
N ASP A 11 14.35 -15.24 -4.49
CA ASP A 11 13.05 -14.96 -5.13
C ASP A 11 12.58 -13.55 -4.78
N GLN A 12 13.16 -12.62 -5.54
CA GLN A 12 12.65 -11.28 -5.75
C GLN A 12 11.18 -11.32 -6.14
N ASN A 13 10.40 -10.50 -5.44
CA ASN A 13 9.01 -10.19 -5.72
C ASN A 13 8.80 -9.83 -7.19
N ASN A 14 8.43 -10.82 -8.00
CA ASN A 14 8.02 -10.58 -9.38
C ASN A 14 6.59 -10.03 -9.33
N LEU A 15 6.48 -8.71 -9.16
CA LEU A 15 5.26 -7.97 -9.48
C LEU A 15 5.07 -8.09 -10.99
N ASP A 16 4.37 -9.13 -11.39
CA ASP A 16 4.02 -9.41 -12.78
C ASP A 16 3.09 -8.28 -13.26
N LEU A 17 3.72 -7.23 -13.80
CA LEU A 17 3.08 -6.07 -14.37
C LEU A 17 2.45 -6.50 -15.70
N ASP A 18 1.17 -6.18 -15.86
CA ASP A 18 0.41 -6.44 -17.08
C ASP A 18 1.21 -6.03 -18.34
N PRO A 19 1.44 -6.93 -19.32
CA PRO A 19 2.13 -6.63 -20.57
C PRO A 19 1.56 -5.43 -21.33
N SER A 20 0.30 -5.07 -21.06
CA SER A 20 -0.38 -3.89 -21.60
C SER A 20 0.26 -2.56 -21.15
N LEU A 21 1.04 -2.55 -20.07
CA LEU A 21 1.81 -1.39 -19.62
C LEU A 21 3.14 -1.22 -20.37
N SER A 22 3.62 -2.28 -21.03
CA SER A 22 4.94 -2.33 -21.69
C SER A 22 4.93 -1.86 -23.15
N GLN A 23 3.76 -1.55 -23.73
CA GLN A 23 3.63 -1.20 -25.14
C GLN A 23 3.62 0.31 -25.44
N GLN A 24 4.01 1.16 -24.50
CA GLN A 24 4.32 2.55 -24.84
C GLN A 24 5.74 2.61 -25.45
N THR A 25 5.79 2.54 -26.78
CA THR A 25 6.97 2.91 -27.56
C THR A 25 7.37 4.35 -27.23
N LEU A 26 8.40 4.51 -26.42
CA LEU A 26 9.07 5.79 -26.24
C LEU A 26 10.56 5.58 -26.52
N THR A 27 11.06 6.45 -27.39
CA THR A 27 12.46 6.76 -27.70
C THR A 27 13.32 6.90 -26.42
N PRO A 28 14.67 6.97 -26.49
CA PRO A 28 15.54 7.03 -25.32
C PRO A 28 15.38 8.38 -24.58
N GLN A 29 14.26 8.53 -23.89
CA GLN A 29 13.90 9.60 -22.99
C GLN A 29 13.91 8.98 -21.61
N LYS A 30 14.84 9.47 -20.78
CA LYS A 30 14.94 9.29 -19.32
C LYS A 30 13.69 8.60 -18.75
N CYS A 31 13.78 7.29 -18.52
CA CYS A 31 12.64 6.50 -18.07
C CYS A 31 12.15 7.10 -16.75
N LEU A 32 10.93 7.64 -16.75
CA LEU A 32 10.36 8.28 -15.57
C LEU A 32 10.34 7.28 -14.40
N PRO A 33 10.63 7.72 -13.16
CA PRO A 33 10.45 6.90 -11.97
C PRO A 33 9.09 6.21 -11.97
N LEU A 34 9.04 4.95 -11.49
CA LEU A 34 7.81 4.16 -11.49
C LEU A 34 6.62 4.89 -10.85
N VAL A 35 6.88 5.61 -9.75
CA VAL A 35 5.86 6.40 -9.04
C VAL A 35 5.26 7.49 -9.93
N GLU A 36 6.09 8.19 -10.72
CA GLU A 36 5.63 9.23 -11.64
C GLU A 36 4.81 8.64 -12.79
N ARG A 37 5.21 7.47 -13.30
CA ARG A 37 4.44 6.75 -14.32
C ARG A 37 3.05 6.33 -13.81
N VAL A 38 2.97 5.85 -12.58
CA VAL A 38 1.69 5.50 -11.95
C VAL A 38 0.83 6.74 -11.75
N CYS A 39 1.38 7.84 -11.23
CA CYS A 39 0.66 9.11 -11.09
C CYS A 39 0.10 9.59 -12.43
N HIS A 40 0.93 9.62 -13.49
CA HIS A 40 0.48 9.97 -14.84
C HIS A 40 -0.62 9.05 -15.36
N TYR A 41 -0.56 7.75 -15.07
CA TYR A 41 -1.61 6.82 -15.44
C TYR A 41 -2.93 7.15 -14.71
N LEU A 42 -2.89 7.43 -13.41
CA LEU A 42 -4.07 7.80 -12.63
C LEU A 42 -4.71 9.09 -13.16
N ASP A 43 -3.89 10.10 -13.48
CA ASP A 43 -4.36 11.36 -14.05
C ASP A 43 -5.08 11.14 -15.40
N LYS A 44 -4.52 10.27 -16.26
CA LYS A 44 -5.17 9.88 -17.53
C LYS A 44 -6.52 9.18 -17.35
N GLN A 45 -6.70 8.48 -16.23
CA GLN A 45 -7.97 7.82 -15.87
C GLN A 45 -8.92 8.75 -15.09
N ASN A 46 -8.61 10.04 -15.00
CA ASN A 46 -9.38 11.04 -14.24
C ASN A 46 -9.62 10.61 -12.78
N THR A 47 -8.62 9.96 -12.17
CA THR A 47 -8.64 9.53 -10.77
C THR A 47 -7.41 10.05 -10.04
N ASN A 48 -7.48 10.09 -8.70
CA ASN A 48 -6.36 10.50 -7.86
C ASN A 48 -5.92 9.37 -6.95
N THR A 49 -4.74 9.50 -6.36
CA THR A 49 -4.14 8.47 -5.50
C THR A 49 -5.02 8.06 -4.32
N LYS A 50 -5.73 9.02 -3.68
CA LYS A 50 -6.62 8.71 -2.56
C LYS A 50 -7.82 7.89 -3.00
N SER A 51 -8.45 8.28 -4.11
CA SER A 51 -9.57 7.53 -4.70
C SER A 51 -9.15 6.12 -5.12
N PHE A 52 -7.98 5.98 -5.74
CA PHE A 52 -7.42 4.69 -6.10
C PHE A 52 -7.18 3.80 -4.88
N ILE A 53 -6.49 4.29 -3.84
CA ILE A 53 -6.21 3.53 -2.62
C ILE A 53 -7.52 3.07 -1.96
N LEU A 54 -8.52 3.96 -1.87
CA LEU A 54 -9.83 3.60 -1.31
C LEU A 54 -10.53 2.52 -2.13
N ALA A 55 -10.53 2.64 -3.47
CA ALA A 55 -11.11 1.63 -4.35
C ALA A 55 -10.37 0.29 -4.24
N TYR A 56 -9.03 0.32 -4.18
CA TYR A 56 -8.19 -0.86 -4.01
C TYR A 56 -8.49 -1.59 -2.69
N LEU A 57 -8.49 -0.86 -1.56
CA LEU A 57 -8.75 -1.42 -0.23
C LEU A 57 -10.19 -1.97 -0.09
N ARG A 58 -11.16 -1.35 -0.77
CA ARG A 58 -12.58 -1.75 -0.73
C ARG A 58 -12.98 -2.75 -1.82
N SER A 59 -12.10 -3.04 -2.78
CA SER A 59 -12.41 -3.90 -3.91
C SER A 59 -12.82 -5.30 -3.46
N THR A 60 -13.86 -5.83 -4.11
CA THR A 60 -14.32 -7.22 -3.99
C THR A 60 -13.76 -8.11 -5.10
N ASN A 61 -12.97 -7.57 -6.03
CA ASN A 61 -12.35 -8.34 -7.10
C ASN A 61 -11.31 -9.33 -6.53
N ASP A 62 -11.42 -10.62 -6.87
CA ASP A 62 -10.59 -11.69 -6.29
C ASP A 62 -9.08 -11.44 -6.42
N LYS A 63 -8.63 -10.92 -7.56
CA LYS A 63 -7.20 -10.62 -7.79
C LYS A 63 -6.70 -9.52 -6.87
N ILE A 64 -7.57 -8.55 -6.52
CA ILE A 64 -7.25 -7.45 -5.61
C ILE A 64 -7.40 -7.90 -4.16
N VAL A 65 -8.42 -8.70 -3.84
CA VAL A 65 -8.66 -9.28 -2.51
C VAL A 65 -7.44 -10.08 -2.05
N ARG A 66 -6.87 -10.91 -2.91
CA ARG A 66 -5.64 -11.67 -2.59
C ARG A 66 -4.46 -10.76 -2.25
N ARG A 67 -4.28 -9.66 -2.97
CA ARG A 67 -3.18 -8.70 -2.74
C ARG A 67 -3.40 -7.89 -1.47
N LYS A 68 -4.61 -7.37 -1.23
CA LYS A 68 -4.89 -6.56 -0.04
C LYS A 68 -4.89 -7.37 1.26
N LYS A 69 -5.06 -8.70 1.22
CA LYS A 69 -4.88 -9.58 2.40
C LYS A 69 -3.51 -9.40 3.06
N GLN A 70 -2.48 -9.03 2.30
CA GLN A 70 -1.15 -8.75 2.84
C GLN A 70 -1.17 -7.59 3.84
N TRP A 71 -2.03 -6.59 3.66
CA TRP A 71 -2.12 -5.43 4.56
C TRP A 71 -2.58 -5.80 5.98
N ALA A 72 -3.34 -6.89 6.11
CA ALA A 72 -3.81 -7.39 7.41
C ALA A 72 -3.03 -8.62 7.89
N SER A 73 -1.90 -8.95 7.25
CA SER A 73 -1.08 -10.10 7.64
C SER A 73 -0.22 -9.76 8.85
N VAL A 74 -0.59 -10.26 10.02
CA VAL A 74 0.14 -10.06 11.29
C VAL A 74 1.61 -10.48 11.18
N THR A 75 1.91 -11.53 10.43
CA THR A 75 3.26 -12.10 10.33
C THR A 75 4.13 -11.46 9.25
N LYS A 76 3.55 -11.00 8.12
CA LYS A 76 4.34 -10.59 6.95
C LYS A 76 4.01 -9.20 6.40
N GLY A 77 2.89 -8.59 6.75
CA GLY A 77 2.48 -7.32 6.14
C GLY A 77 1.98 -6.24 7.10
N TRP A 78 1.90 -6.54 8.40
CA TRP A 78 1.56 -5.52 9.39
C TRP A 78 2.62 -4.43 9.48
N LYS A 79 3.92 -4.79 9.57
CA LYS A 79 5.02 -3.81 9.62
C LYS A 79 5.05 -2.86 8.43
N SER A 80 4.83 -3.37 7.21
CA SER A 80 4.76 -2.51 6.02
C SER A 80 3.48 -1.69 5.96
N THR A 81 2.39 -2.15 6.58
CA THR A 81 1.17 -1.37 6.75
C THR A 81 1.37 -0.22 7.74
N GLU A 82 2.05 -0.47 8.87
CA GLU A 82 2.47 0.57 9.82
C GLU A 82 3.32 1.63 9.12
N ALA A 83 4.34 1.24 8.36
CA ALA A 83 5.17 2.18 7.61
C ALA A 83 4.37 3.06 6.62
N VAL A 84 3.29 2.54 6.03
CA VAL A 84 2.38 3.35 5.19
C VAL A 84 1.59 4.34 6.03
N LEU A 85 1.11 3.94 7.21
CA LEU A 85 0.39 4.83 8.12
C LEU A 85 1.30 5.92 8.68
N ASP A 86 2.54 5.59 9.03
CA ASP A 86 3.56 6.52 9.51
C ASP A 86 3.90 7.57 8.43
N ALA A 87 4.11 7.13 7.18
CA ALA A 87 4.34 8.06 6.07
C ALA A 87 3.14 8.99 5.81
N ILE A 88 1.91 8.52 6.03
CA ILE A 88 0.71 9.36 5.97
C ILE A 88 0.70 10.36 7.13
N GLU A 89 1.01 9.91 8.34
CA GLU A 89 1.11 10.77 9.53
C GLU A 89 2.13 11.90 9.31
N GLU A 90 3.34 11.56 8.87
CA GLU A 90 4.39 12.53 8.56
C GLU A 90 3.90 13.56 7.56
N LEU A 91 3.29 13.12 6.46
CA LEU A 91 2.76 13.99 5.41
C LEU A 91 1.68 14.95 5.93
N VAL A 92 0.72 14.47 6.72
CA VAL A 92 -0.34 15.34 7.27
C VAL A 92 0.22 16.29 8.32
N ASN A 93 1.21 15.87 9.10
CA ASN A 93 1.80 16.68 10.15
C ASN A 93 2.77 17.77 9.65
N GLN A 94 3.16 17.74 8.37
CA GLN A 94 3.87 18.85 7.71
C GLN A 94 3.09 20.16 7.75
N LYS A 95 1.75 20.10 7.78
CA LYS A 95 0.88 21.28 7.91
C LYS A 95 0.29 21.36 9.31
N ALA A 96 0.57 22.45 10.03
CA ALA A 96 0.10 22.65 11.39
C ALA A 96 -1.44 22.52 11.52
N GLU A 97 -2.19 23.01 10.53
CA GLU A 97 -3.66 22.93 10.47
C GLU A 97 -4.21 21.50 10.35
N CYS A 98 -3.41 20.56 9.83
CA CYS A 98 -3.82 19.18 9.65
C CYS A 98 -3.57 18.32 10.91
N ARG A 99 -2.67 18.74 11.80
CA ARG A 99 -2.32 17.99 13.03
C ARG A 99 -3.51 17.75 13.95
N PRO A 100 -4.36 18.76 14.28
CA PRO A 100 -5.54 18.53 15.12
C PRO A 100 -6.49 17.51 14.50
N LYS A 101 -6.70 17.59 13.17
CA LYS A 101 -7.58 16.65 12.45
C LYS A 101 -7.07 15.22 12.48
N TRP A 102 -5.75 15.03 12.38
CA TRP A 102 -5.13 13.71 12.52
C TRP A 102 -5.32 13.16 13.93
N ASN A 103 -5.00 13.97 14.96
CA ASN A 103 -5.14 13.57 16.36
C ASN A 103 -6.58 13.22 16.71
N ASP A 104 -7.56 14.03 16.29
CA ASP A 104 -8.99 13.75 16.49
C ASP A 104 -9.39 12.42 15.83
N TRP A 105 -8.86 12.13 14.65
CA TRP A 105 -9.10 10.87 13.96
C TRP A 105 -8.50 9.67 14.72
N VAL A 106 -7.27 9.79 15.22
CA VAL A 106 -6.61 8.75 16.04
C VAL A 106 -7.39 8.53 17.34
N LEU A 107 -7.72 9.58 18.07
CA LEU A 107 -8.48 9.52 19.32
C LEU A 107 -9.84 8.85 19.12
N LYS A 108 -10.53 9.17 18.02
CA LYS A 108 -11.78 8.50 17.65
C LYS A 108 -11.60 6.99 17.49
N LYS A 109 -10.48 6.52 16.92
CA LYS A 109 -10.17 5.10 16.75
C LYS A 109 -9.83 4.43 18.08
N VAL A 110 -9.05 5.07 18.94
CA VAL A 110 -8.71 4.55 20.28
C VAL A 110 -9.96 4.34 21.12
N ASN A 111 -10.84 5.35 21.18
CA ASN A 111 -12.08 5.29 21.96
C ASN A 111 -13.03 4.18 21.47
N LEU A 112 -13.05 3.91 20.16
CA LEU A 112 -13.80 2.79 19.58
C LEU A 112 -13.28 1.45 20.09
N THR A 113 -11.96 1.27 20.14
CA THR A 113 -11.34 0.02 20.63
C THR A 113 -11.63 -0.19 22.11
N THR A 114 -11.41 0.81 22.97
CA THR A 114 -11.67 0.71 24.42
C THR A 114 -13.14 0.43 24.74
N PHE A 115 -14.06 0.94 23.92
CA PHE A 115 -15.49 0.68 24.08
C PHE A 115 -15.86 -0.77 23.71
N LEU A 116 -15.22 -1.35 22.69
CA LEU A 116 -15.44 -2.73 22.29
C LEU A 116 -14.87 -3.72 23.31
N ASP A 117 -13.71 -3.43 23.89
CA ASP A 117 -13.09 -4.28 24.91
C ASP A 117 -13.95 -4.37 26.18
N ASN A 118 -14.58 -3.27 26.60
CA ASN A 118 -15.49 -3.25 27.75
C ASN A 118 -16.80 -4.01 27.52
N LYS A 119 -17.23 -4.21 26.27
CA LYS A 119 -18.44 -4.99 25.92
C LYS A 119 -18.22 -6.50 25.91
N HIS A 120 -16.98 -6.96 25.81
CA HIS A 120 -16.66 -8.40 25.84
C HIS A 120 -16.52 -8.95 27.27
N ILE A 121 -16.64 -8.10 28.30
CA ILE A 121 -16.46 -8.44 29.73
C ILE A 121 -17.81 -8.52 30.50
N THR A 122 -18.93 -8.15 29.87
CA THR A 122 -20.30 -8.28 30.44
C THR A 122 -21.11 -9.35 29.72
#